data_AF-A0A2K8PSR8-F1
#
_entry.id   AF-A0A2K8PSR8-F1
#
_cell.length_a   1.000
_cell.length_b   1.000
_cell.length_c   1.000
_cell.angle_alpha   90.00
_cell.angle_beta   90.00
_cell.angle_gamma   90.00
#
_symmetry.space_group_name_H-M   'P 1'
#
loop_
_entity.id
_entity.type
_entity.pdbx_description
1 polymer ?
#
loop_
_entity_poly.entity_id
_entity_poly.type
_entity_poly.pdbx_seq_one_letter_code
_entity_poly.pdbx_strand_id
1 'polypeptide(L)'
;METARTASLIAAVVTTGLVSGLFWGFAVAVMPALRGAGDRTAVEVMQRVNVSILNGWFLAGYLGAPLFTGLALVLHLPADGREVLPPLIAAFVASVLALFVTGRVNIPLNNALEQAGPADGLADPAAVRRAFEGPWVRANVWRTLLCTAATGLLAWALVLYGQSR
;
A
#
# COMPACT_ATOMS: atom_id res chain seq x y z
N MET A 1 15.61 -25.34 -3.45
CA MET A 1 14.35 -24.84 -2.85
C MET A 1 14.62 -23.80 -1.75
N GLU A 2 15.63 -24.02 -0.92
CA GLU A 2 15.95 -23.15 0.22
C GLU A 2 16.27 -21.68 -0.17
N THR A 3 17.11 -21.47 -1.19
CA THR A 3 17.43 -20.14 -1.73
C THR A 3 16.18 -19.41 -2.23
N ALA A 4 15.27 -20.12 -2.92
CA ALA A 4 14.04 -19.53 -3.45
C ALA A 4 13.07 -19.10 -2.33
N ARG A 5 13.00 -19.86 -1.23
CA ARG A 5 12.24 -19.50 -0.02
C ARG A 5 12.78 -18.23 0.64
N THR A 6 14.11 -18.14 0.83
CA THR A 6 14.73 -16.90 1.37
C THR A 6 14.50 -15.71 0.44
N ALA A 7 14.78 -15.88 -0.85
CA ALA A 7 14.66 -14.81 -1.83
C ALA A 7 13.22 -14.27 -1.92
N SER A 8 12.22 -15.16 -1.91
CA SER A 8 10.80 -14.75 -1.91
C SER A 8 10.40 -14.02 -0.63
N LEU A 9 10.84 -14.46 0.55
CA LEU A 9 10.60 -13.76 1.81
C LEU A 9 11.24 -12.36 1.82
N ILE A 10 12.50 -12.25 1.40
CA ILE A 10 13.20 -10.96 1.32
C ILE A 10 12.49 -10.03 0.34
N ALA A 11 12.15 -10.52 -0.85
CA ALA A 11 11.41 -9.74 -1.84
C ALA A 11 10.05 -9.28 -1.32
N ALA A 12 9.33 -10.13 -0.59
CA ALA A 12 8.06 -9.79 0.05
C ALA A 12 8.23 -8.69 1.11
N VAL A 13 9.23 -8.81 2.00
CA VAL A 13 9.53 -7.79 3.03
C VAL A 13 9.84 -6.44 2.38
N VAL A 14 10.74 -6.42 1.39
CA VAL A 14 11.18 -5.18 0.75
C VAL A 14 10.03 -4.51 0.02
N THR A 15 9.30 -5.24 -0.83
CA THR A 15 8.19 -4.67 -1.61
C THR A 15 7.04 -4.18 -0.71
N THR A 16 6.65 -4.97 0.30
CA THR A 16 5.59 -4.57 1.25
C THR A 16 6.05 -3.39 2.11
N GLY A 17 7.32 -3.36 2.53
CA GLY A 17 7.91 -2.25 3.28
C GLY A 17 7.93 -0.94 2.50
N LEU A 18 8.29 -0.97 1.21
CA LEU A 18 8.24 0.21 0.33
C LEU A 18 6.81 0.76 0.20
N VAL A 19 5.83 -0.12 -0.03
CA VAL A 19 4.41 0.26 -0.14
C VAL A 19 3.88 0.82 1.19
N SER A 20 4.23 0.17 2.31
CA SER A 20 3.89 0.65 3.65
C SER A 20 4.47 2.05 3.90
N GLY A 21 5.75 2.25 3.57
CA GLY A 21 6.42 3.54 3.72
C GLY A 21 5.80 4.64 2.87
N LEU A 22 5.39 4.33 1.63
CA LEU A 22 4.66 5.26 0.76
C LEU A 22 3.34 5.69 1.40
N PHE A 23 2.50 4.75 1.85
CA PHE A 23 1.23 5.09 2.49
C PHE A 23 1.40 5.85 3.79
N TRP A 24 2.37 5.45 4.61
CA TRP A 24 2.72 6.15 5.82
C TRP A 24 3.15 7.60 5.54
N GLY A 25 4.04 7.82 4.58
CA GLY A 25 4.49 9.15 4.16
C GLY A 25 3.34 10.04 3.70
N PHE A 26 2.36 9.49 2.99
CA PHE A 26 1.15 10.24 2.65
C PHE A 26 0.33 10.62 3.89
N ALA A 27 0.20 9.72 4.87
CA ALA A 27 -0.56 9.94 6.09
C ALA A 27 0.08 11.00 7.01
N VAL A 28 1.41 10.98 7.15
CA VAL A 28 2.12 11.82 8.15
C VAL A 28 2.77 13.07 7.59
N ALA A 29 3.01 13.14 6.27
CA ALA A 29 3.70 14.28 5.66
C ALA A 29 2.89 14.92 4.53
N VAL A 30 2.56 14.18 3.47
CA VAL A 30 1.96 14.77 2.25
C VAL A 30 0.57 15.37 2.53
N MET A 31 -0.35 14.58 3.07
CA MET A 31 -1.71 15.07 3.31
C MET A 31 -1.74 16.16 4.40
N PRO A 32 -0.99 16.06 5.51
CA PRO A 32 -0.83 17.18 6.43
C PRO A 32 -0.26 18.46 5.81
N ALA A 33 0.72 18.37 4.91
CA ALA A 33 1.24 19.54 4.19
C ALA A 33 0.16 20.18 3.30
N LEU A 34 -0.61 19.35 2.59
CA LEU A 34 -1.72 19.83 1.76
C LEU A 34 -2.86 20.47 2.56
N ARG A 35 -3.05 20.12 3.85
CA ARG A 35 -3.97 20.83 4.75
C ARG A 35 -3.63 22.30 4.94
N GLY A 36 -2.33 22.64 4.92
CA GLY A 36 -1.88 24.03 4.95
C GLY A 36 -1.97 24.75 3.60
N ALA A 37 -2.20 24.03 2.50
CA ALA A 37 -2.32 24.59 1.17
C ALA A 37 -3.78 24.98 0.85
N GLY A 38 -3.94 25.94 -0.06
CA GLY A 38 -5.26 26.32 -0.59
C GLY A 38 -5.94 25.16 -1.33
N ASP A 39 -7.27 25.15 -1.35
CA ASP A 39 -8.06 24.00 -1.84
C ASP A 39 -7.76 23.63 -3.29
N ARG A 40 -7.62 24.65 -4.15
CA ARG A 40 -7.23 24.45 -5.56
C ARG A 40 -5.88 23.75 -5.67
N THR A 41 -4.87 24.21 -4.93
CA THR A 41 -3.53 23.61 -4.92
C THR A 41 -3.58 22.17 -4.41
N ALA A 42 -4.35 21.90 -3.35
CA ALA A 42 -4.48 20.55 -2.83
C ALA A 42 -5.10 19.58 -3.84
N VAL A 43 -6.18 20.01 -4.53
CA VAL A 43 -6.81 19.23 -5.60
C VAL A 43 -5.84 19.00 -6.76
N GLU A 44 -5.18 20.06 -7.24
CA GLU A 44 -4.23 19.98 -8.34
C GLU A 44 -3.07 19.04 -8.04
N VAL A 45 -2.48 19.13 -6.85
CA VAL A 45 -1.38 18.24 -6.44
C VAL A 45 -1.87 16.80 -6.40
N MET A 46 -3.04 16.53 -5.83
CA MET A 46 -3.57 15.16 -5.77
C MET A 46 -3.92 14.60 -7.15
N GLN A 47 -4.44 15.42 -8.08
CA GLN A 47 -4.67 15.01 -9.46
C GLN A 47 -3.34 14.64 -10.16
N ARG A 48 -2.31 15.48 -10.01
CA ARG A 48 -0.96 15.20 -10.55
C ARG A 48 -0.34 13.94 -9.91
N VAL A 49 -0.56 13.72 -8.62
CA VAL A 49 -0.13 12.50 -7.92
C VAL A 49 -0.83 11.26 -8.50
N ASN A 50 -2.13 11.31 -8.75
CA ASN A 50 -2.88 10.18 -9.32
C ASN A 50 -2.32 9.71 -10.66
N VAL A 51 -1.81 10.64 -11.48
CA VAL A 51 -1.16 10.32 -12.76
C VAL A 51 0.27 9.83 -12.54
N SER A 52 1.07 10.58 -11.80
CA SER A 52 2.51 10.30 -11.63
C SER A 52 2.82 9.04 -10.81
N ILE A 53 1.91 8.63 -9.92
CA ILE A 53 2.07 7.41 -9.12
C ILE A 53 1.99 6.14 -9.97
N LEU A 54 1.32 6.18 -11.13
CA LEU A 54 1.18 5.03 -12.03
C LEU A 54 2.43 4.86 -12.92
N ASN A 55 3.57 4.63 -12.26
CA ASN A 55 4.85 4.35 -12.90
C ASN A 55 5.34 2.92 -12.59
N GLY A 56 6.35 2.46 -13.35
CA GLY A 56 6.87 1.10 -13.24
C GLY A 56 7.40 0.75 -11.84
N TRP A 57 7.99 1.70 -11.11
CA TRP A 57 8.53 1.48 -9.77
C TRP A 57 7.42 1.27 -8.74
N PHE A 58 6.39 2.09 -8.79
CA PHE A 58 5.21 1.91 -7.96
C PHE A 58 4.54 0.57 -8.25
N LEU A 59 4.31 0.23 -9.53
CA LEU A 59 3.69 -1.04 -9.89
C LEU A 59 4.53 -2.25 -9.45
N ALA A 60 5.86 -2.18 -9.58
CA ALA A 60 6.76 -3.22 -9.13
C ALA A 60 6.67 -3.45 -7.61
N GLY A 61 6.63 -2.39 -6.80
CA GLY A 61 6.44 -2.51 -5.36
C GLY A 61 5.02 -2.98 -5.00
N TYR A 62 4.01 -2.34 -5.58
CA TYR A 62 2.60 -2.51 -5.22
C TYR A 62 2.03 -3.86 -5.64
N LEU A 63 2.35 -4.35 -6.85
CA LEU A 63 1.98 -5.70 -7.28
C LEU A 63 2.98 -6.75 -6.78
N GLY A 64 4.25 -6.38 -6.61
CA GLY A 64 5.27 -7.28 -6.07
C GLY A 64 4.95 -7.76 -4.66
N ALA A 65 4.44 -6.89 -3.79
CA ALA A 65 4.09 -7.23 -2.41
C ALA A 65 3.18 -8.48 -2.28
N PRO A 66 1.96 -8.52 -2.87
CA PRO A 66 1.11 -9.70 -2.80
C PRO A 66 1.68 -10.89 -3.58
N LEU A 67 2.37 -10.65 -4.71
CA LEU A 67 2.94 -11.72 -5.53
C LEU A 67 4.06 -12.47 -4.80
N PHE A 68 5.04 -11.76 -4.24
CA PHE A 68 6.14 -12.38 -3.50
C PHE A 68 5.67 -13.00 -2.18
N THR A 69 4.68 -12.39 -1.52
CA THR A 69 4.06 -12.99 -0.32
C THR A 69 3.35 -14.30 -0.67
N GLY A 70 2.59 -14.33 -1.77
CA GLY A 70 1.92 -15.55 -2.25
C GLY A 70 2.93 -16.62 -2.69
N LEU A 71 4.00 -16.24 -3.38
CA LEU A 71 5.08 -17.14 -3.74
C LEU A 71 5.77 -17.73 -2.50
N ALA A 72 6.08 -16.90 -1.51
CA ALA A 72 6.67 -17.35 -0.25
C ALA A 72 5.73 -18.35 0.47
N LEU A 73 4.42 -18.09 0.50
CA LEU A 73 3.42 -18.98 1.07
C LEU A 73 3.43 -20.35 0.36
N VAL A 74 3.33 -20.37 -0.97
CA VAL A 74 3.33 -21.62 -1.76
C VAL A 74 4.60 -22.43 -1.54
N LEU A 75 5.77 -21.77 -1.50
CA LEU A 75 7.05 -22.46 -1.31
C LEU A 75 7.21 -23.07 0.09
N HIS A 76 6.49 -22.57 1.10
CA HIS A 76 6.53 -23.07 2.48
C HIS A 76 5.41 -24.07 2.81
N LEU A 77 4.39 -24.27 1.95
CA LEU A 77 3.35 -25.28 2.16
C LEU A 77 3.88 -26.72 2.30
N PRO A 78 4.86 -27.19 1.49
CA PRO A 78 5.36 -28.56 1.57
C PRO A 78 6.51 -28.75 2.58
N ALA A 79 6.82 -27.74 3.40
CA ALA A 79 8.01 -27.72 4.24
C ALA A 79 7.78 -28.32 5.63
N ASP A 80 8.81 -28.97 6.17
CA ASP A 80 8.96 -29.17 7.60
C ASP A 80 9.28 -27.81 8.24
N GLY A 81 8.52 -27.38 9.26
CA GLY A 81 8.62 -26.02 9.84
C GLY A 81 7.37 -25.15 9.64
N ARG A 82 6.20 -25.66 10.07
CA ARG A 82 4.89 -25.00 9.91
C ARG A 82 4.73 -23.70 10.69
N GLU A 83 5.67 -23.36 11.57
CA GLU A 83 5.64 -22.14 12.38
C GLU A 83 5.75 -20.86 11.54
N VAL A 84 6.32 -20.94 10.33
CA VAL A 84 6.42 -19.83 9.37
C VAL A 84 5.06 -19.55 8.70
N LEU A 85 4.15 -20.53 8.62
CA LEU A 85 2.90 -20.40 7.87
C LEU A 85 1.90 -19.42 8.49
N PRO A 86 1.61 -19.42 9.81
CA PRO A 86 0.68 -18.46 10.40
C PRO A 86 1.00 -16.99 10.11
N PRO A 87 2.23 -16.47 10.34
CA PRO A 87 2.54 -15.09 10.01
C PRO A 87 2.52 -14.81 8.49
N LEU A 88 2.92 -15.77 7.65
CA LEU A 88 2.82 -15.64 6.18
C LEU A 88 1.38 -15.51 5.70
N ILE A 89 0.47 -16.35 6.22
CA ILE A 89 -0.96 -16.30 5.88
C ILE A 89 -1.55 -14.96 6.33
N ALA A 90 -1.26 -14.54 7.56
CA ALA A 90 -1.73 -13.26 8.08
C ALA A 90 -1.21 -12.07 7.25
N ALA A 91 0.06 -12.09 6.83
CA ALA A 91 0.63 -11.07 5.95
C ALA A 91 -0.03 -11.05 4.56
N PHE A 92 -0.31 -12.22 3.99
CA PHE A 92 -1.01 -12.33 2.72
C PHE A 92 -2.43 -11.77 2.80
N VAL A 93 -3.18 -12.14 3.84
CA VAL A 93 -4.53 -11.62 4.09
C VAL A 93 -4.50 -10.11 4.28
N ALA A 94 -3.59 -9.58 5.09
CA ALA A 94 -3.44 -8.14 5.28
C ALA A 94 -3.13 -7.40 3.96
N SER A 95 -2.29 -7.98 3.10
CA SER A 95 -1.98 -7.45 1.78
C SER A 95 -3.21 -7.43 0.86
N VAL A 96 -4.00 -8.51 0.85
CA VAL A 96 -5.26 -8.59 0.08
C VAL A 96 -6.29 -7.58 0.58
N LEU A 97 -6.41 -7.40 1.90
CA LEU A 97 -7.29 -6.38 2.47
C LEU A 97 -6.85 -4.96 2.08
N ALA A 98 -5.54 -4.69 2.05
CA ALA A 98 -5.02 -3.39 1.59
C ALA A 98 -5.35 -3.14 0.11
N LEU A 99 -5.23 -4.16 -0.75
CA LEU A 99 -5.68 -4.10 -2.15
C LEU A 99 -7.17 -3.80 -2.25
N PHE A 100 -7.99 -4.44 -1.41
CA PHE A 100 -9.43 -4.21 -1.38
C PHE A 100 -9.75 -2.76 -1.00
N VAL A 101 -9.12 -2.21 0.04
CA VAL A 101 -9.29 -0.79 0.42
C VAL A 101 -8.89 0.13 -0.73
N THR A 102 -7.76 -0.14 -1.40
CA THR A 102 -7.35 0.65 -2.56
C THR A 102 -8.37 0.59 -3.69
N GLY A 103 -8.79 -0.61 -4.09
CA GLY A 103 -9.69 -0.79 -5.23
C GLY A 103 -11.12 -0.31 -4.97
N ARG A 104 -11.60 -0.40 -3.72
CA ARG A 104 -13.00 -0.07 -3.38
C ARG A 104 -13.18 1.34 -2.84
N VAL A 105 -12.13 1.98 -2.35
CA VAL A 105 -12.22 3.32 -1.74
C VAL A 105 -11.29 4.31 -2.44
N ASN A 106 -9.98 4.07 -2.42
CA ASN A 106 -9.03 5.08 -2.93
C ASN A 106 -9.12 5.29 -4.44
N ILE A 107 -9.19 4.22 -5.25
CA ILE A 107 -9.33 4.35 -6.71
C ILE A 107 -10.62 5.08 -7.10
N PRO A 108 -11.81 4.73 -6.56
CA PRO A 108 -13.03 5.50 -6.82
C PRO A 108 -12.93 6.98 -6.41
N LEU A 109 -12.34 7.28 -5.24
CA LEU A 109 -12.14 8.67 -4.79
C LEU A 109 -11.19 9.43 -5.71
N ASN A 110 -10.10 8.80 -6.16
CA ASN A 110 -9.17 9.38 -7.12
C ASN A 110 -9.86 9.65 -8.46
N ASN A 111 -10.63 8.68 -8.97
CA ASN A 111 -11.37 8.85 -10.22
C ASN A 111 -12.42 9.97 -10.12
N ALA A 112 -13.10 10.11 -8.98
CA ALA A 112 -14.03 11.22 -8.74
C ALA A 112 -13.30 12.57 -8.68
N LEU A 113 -12.09 12.61 -8.12
CA LEU A 113 -11.25 13.81 -8.10
C LEU A 113 -10.82 14.22 -9.52
N GLU A 114 -10.47 13.26 -10.39
CA GLU A 114 -10.18 13.54 -11.80
C GLU A 114 -11.43 14.02 -12.56
N GLN A 115 -12.58 13.39 -12.32
CA GLN A 115 -13.85 13.73 -12.97
C GLN A 115 -14.38 15.13 -12.60
N ALA A 116 -13.90 15.73 -11.51
CA ALA A 116 -14.22 17.11 -11.16
C ALA A 116 -13.67 18.12 -12.19
N GLY A 117 -12.69 17.71 -13.01
CA GLY A 117 -12.07 18.55 -14.03
C GLY A 117 -10.81 19.29 -13.55
N PRO A 118 -10.17 20.08 -14.44
CA PRO A 118 -8.95 20.82 -14.13
C PRO A 118 -9.11 21.78 -12.95
N ALA A 119 -8.14 21.78 -12.02
CA ALA A 119 -8.22 22.54 -10.77
C ALA A 119 -8.37 24.07 -10.97
N ASP A 120 -7.81 24.63 -12.03
CA ASP A 120 -7.93 26.03 -12.44
C ASP A 120 -9.35 26.41 -12.91
N GLY A 121 -10.05 25.47 -13.54
CA GLY A 121 -11.43 25.61 -14.01
C GLY A 121 -12.51 25.31 -12.96
N LEU A 122 -12.14 24.88 -11.75
CA LEU A 122 -13.11 24.53 -10.70
C LEU A 122 -13.82 25.77 -10.15
N ALA A 123 -15.15 25.75 -10.22
CA ALA A 123 -16.02 26.78 -9.63
C ALA A 123 -15.99 26.75 -8.09
N ASP A 124 -15.94 25.57 -7.48
CA ASP A 124 -15.81 25.38 -6.02
C ASP A 124 -14.78 24.28 -5.68
N PRO A 125 -13.48 24.62 -5.64
CA PRO A 125 -12.43 23.68 -5.24
C PRO A 125 -12.60 23.16 -3.79
N ALA A 126 -13.22 23.95 -2.92
CA ALA A 126 -13.41 23.60 -1.51
C ALA A 126 -14.42 22.46 -1.35
N ALA A 127 -15.51 22.46 -2.13
CA ALA A 127 -16.46 21.35 -2.17
C ALA A 127 -15.80 20.05 -2.66
N VAL A 128 -15.04 20.11 -3.75
CA VAL A 128 -14.31 18.96 -4.31
C VAL A 128 -13.35 18.38 -3.27
N ARG A 129 -12.55 19.24 -2.63
CA ARG A 129 -11.62 18.82 -1.58
C ARG A 129 -12.33 18.17 -0.39
N ARG A 130 -13.43 18.75 0.10
CA ARG A 130 -14.19 18.21 1.25
C ARG A 130 -14.75 16.82 0.96
N ALA A 131 -15.20 16.57 -0.27
CA ALA A 131 -15.68 15.24 -0.68
C ALA A 131 -14.56 14.19 -0.76
N PHE A 132 -13.32 14.63 -1.04
CA PHE A 132 -12.17 13.76 -1.25
C PHE A 132 -11.32 13.52 0.00
N GLU A 133 -10.83 14.58 0.66
CA GLU A 133 -9.69 14.51 1.57
C GLU A 133 -9.96 13.61 2.78
N GLY A 134 -11.07 13.83 3.49
CA GLY A 134 -11.41 13.10 4.71
C GLY A 134 -11.54 11.58 4.47
N PRO A 135 -12.41 11.14 3.54
CA PRO A 135 -12.52 9.73 3.16
C PRO A 135 -11.21 9.13 2.68
N TRP A 136 -10.46 9.85 1.84
CA TRP A 136 -9.21 9.36 1.27
C TRP A 136 -8.14 9.14 2.33
N VAL A 137 -7.96 10.10 3.26
CA VAL A 137 -6.99 9.99 4.36
C VAL A 137 -7.32 8.82 5.27
N ARG A 138 -8.59 8.64 5.66
CA ARG A 138 -9.01 7.50 6.49
C ARG A 138 -8.70 6.16 5.83
N ALA A 139 -9.02 6.03 4.53
CA ALA A 139 -8.69 4.84 3.77
C ALA A 139 -7.17 4.62 3.67
N ASN A 140 -6.38 5.69 3.47
CA ASN A 140 -4.93 5.62 3.44
C ASN A 140 -4.33 5.17 4.79
N VAL A 141 -4.90 5.59 5.91
CA VAL A 141 -4.48 5.11 7.23
C VAL A 141 -4.71 3.60 7.35
N TRP A 142 -5.87 3.09 6.92
CA TRP A 142 -6.11 1.64 6.90
C TRP A 142 -5.09 0.89 6.03
N ARG A 143 -4.78 1.40 4.83
CA ARG A 143 -3.73 0.81 3.98
C ARG A 143 -2.37 0.82 4.67
N THR A 144 -2.04 1.91 5.36
CA THR A 144 -0.80 2.04 6.13
C THR A 144 -0.74 0.95 7.19
N LEU A 145 -1.77 0.83 8.04
CA LEU A 145 -1.80 -0.16 9.12
C LEU A 145 -1.71 -1.60 8.59
N LEU A 146 -2.47 -1.92 7.54
CA LEU A 146 -2.47 -3.25 6.93
C LEU A 146 -1.10 -3.59 6.33
N CYS A 147 -0.50 -2.68 5.56
CA CYS A 147 0.82 -2.92 4.97
C CYS A 147 1.93 -2.95 6.03
N THR A 148 1.88 -2.10 7.06
CA THR A 148 2.87 -2.13 8.16
C THR A 148 2.78 -3.44 8.94
N ALA A 149 1.56 -3.90 9.26
CA ALA A 149 1.35 -5.19 9.90
C ALA A 149 1.87 -6.33 9.03
N ALA A 150 1.57 -6.31 7.72
CA ALA A 150 2.09 -7.30 6.78
C ALA A 150 3.63 -7.30 6.74
N THR A 151 4.28 -6.13 6.69
CA THR A 151 5.76 -6.02 6.75
C THR A 151 6.31 -6.63 8.04
N GLY A 152 5.72 -6.34 9.19
CA GLY A 152 6.14 -6.91 10.47
C GLY A 152 5.98 -8.43 10.52
N LEU A 153 4.86 -8.95 10.03
CA LEU A 153 4.61 -10.39 9.93
C LEU A 153 5.56 -11.10 8.97
N LEU A 154 5.90 -10.47 7.83
CA LEU A 154 6.89 -10.99 6.88
C LEU A 154 8.30 -11.00 7.47
N ALA A 155 8.68 -9.95 8.20
CA ALA A 155 9.95 -9.91 8.92
C ALA A 155 10.01 -11.01 9.99
N TRP A 156 8.92 -11.22 10.73
CA TRP A 156 8.81 -12.31 11.70
C TRP A 156 8.93 -13.69 11.05
N ALA A 157 8.23 -13.91 9.92
CA ALA A 157 8.35 -15.14 9.15
C ALA A 157 9.78 -15.40 8.66
N LEU A 158 10.50 -14.35 8.24
CA LEU A 158 11.90 -14.45 7.84
C LEU A 158 12.82 -14.85 9.02
N VAL A 159 12.58 -14.32 10.22
CA VAL A 159 13.31 -14.71 11.44
C VAL A 159 13.06 -16.17 11.81
N LEU A 160 11.79 -16.59 11.86
CA LEU A 160 11.41 -17.98 12.17
C LEU A 160 12.05 -18.96 11.18
N TYR A 161 12.00 -18.63 9.88
CA TYR A 161 12.61 -19.47 8.86
C TYR A 161 14.13 -19.57 9.03
N GLY A 162 14.80 -18.48 9.41
CA GLY A 162 16.23 -18.49 9.71
C GLY A 162 16.62 -19.32 10.94
N GLN A 163 15.72 -19.44 11.93
CA GLN A 163 15.92 -20.26 13.13
C GLN A 163 15.64 -21.76 12.91
N SER A 164 14.81 -22.08 11.91
CA SER A 164 14.47 -23.47 11.55
C SER A 164 15.50 -24.17 10.66
N ARG A 165 16.62 -23.51 10.36
CA ARG A 165 17.77 -24.04 9.61
C ARG A 165 18.87 -24.49 10.54
#